data_AF-A0A0R2H6H9-F1
#
_entry.id   AF-A0A0R2H6H9-F1
#
_cell.length_a   1.000
_cell.length_b   1.000
_cell.length_c   1.000
_cell.angle_alpha   90.00
_cell.angle_beta   90.00
_cell.angle_gamma   90.00
#
_symmetry.space_group_name_H-M   'P 1'
#
loop_
_entity.id
_entity.type
_entity.pdbx_description
1 polymer ?
#
loop_
_entity_poly.entity_id
_entity_poly.type
_entity_poly.pdbx_seq_one_letter_code
_entity_poly.pdbx_strand_id
1 'polypeptide(L)'
;MRDRQKRAACLAALTAVINRSDLPLTPATQAHLQATAQQLANGGKVSALAADLFPYLLREKAHLADDPDFNALFTLVQTQASHWRRGLLYPVPDPHKSQF
;
A
#
# COMPACT_ATOMS: atom_id res chain seq x y z
N MET A 1 0.94 9.07 16.91
CA MET A 1 0.19 7.80 17.05
C MET A 1 -0.45 7.31 15.75
N ARG A 2 -1.03 8.18 14.88
CA ARG A 2 -1.71 7.77 13.63
C ARG A 2 -0.85 6.97 12.64
N ASP A 3 0.42 7.33 12.40
CA ASP A 3 1.26 6.64 11.40
C ASP A 3 1.63 5.20 11.77
N ARG A 4 1.96 4.95 13.05
CA ARG A 4 2.28 3.60 13.52
C ARG A 4 1.08 2.66 13.37
N GLN A 5 -0.11 3.17 13.63
CA GLN A 5 -1.37 2.41 13.52
C GLN A 5 -1.73 2.13 12.04
N LYS A 6 -1.56 3.11 11.15
CA LYS A 6 -1.73 2.91 9.69
C LYS A 6 -0.75 1.89 9.14
N ARG A 7 0.51 1.96 9.57
CA ARG A 7 1.56 1.03 9.14
C ARG A 7 1.26 -0.40 9.63
N ALA A 8 0.83 -0.56 10.88
CA ALA A 8 0.42 -1.85 11.42
C ALA A 8 -0.80 -2.44 10.69
N ALA A 9 -1.82 -1.62 10.40
CA ALA A 9 -3.00 -2.07 9.65
C ALA A 9 -2.65 -2.48 8.21
N CYS A 10 -1.79 -1.70 7.53
CA CYS A 10 -1.33 -2.00 6.19
C CYS A 10 -0.50 -3.31 6.17
N LEU A 11 0.36 -3.50 7.16
CA LEU A 11 1.18 -4.71 7.29
C LEU A 11 0.30 -5.94 7.59
N ALA A 12 -0.69 -5.81 8.48
CA ALA A 12 -1.64 -6.89 8.77
C ALA A 12 -2.44 -7.30 7.52
N ALA A 13 -2.94 -6.34 6.74
CA ALA A 13 -3.65 -6.61 5.49
C ALA A 13 -2.75 -7.30 4.44
N LEU A 14 -1.49 -6.87 4.33
CA LEU A 14 -0.52 -7.51 3.44
C LEU A 14 -0.21 -8.94 3.86
N THR A 15 0.05 -9.17 5.15
CA THR A 15 0.34 -10.50 5.68
C THR A 15 -0.85 -11.45 5.52
N ALA A 16 -2.09 -10.96 5.69
CA ALA A 16 -3.29 -11.77 5.45
C ALA A 16 -3.36 -12.27 3.99
N VAL A 17 -3.13 -11.38 3.01
CA VAL A 17 -3.15 -11.75 1.59
C VAL A 17 -1.94 -12.62 1.19
N ILE A 18 -0.75 -12.37 1.76
CA ILE A 18 0.45 -13.18 1.51
C ILE A 18 0.28 -14.62 2.02
N ASN A 19 -0.37 -14.81 3.17
CA ASN A 19 -0.58 -16.13 3.77
C ASN A 19 -1.76 -16.89 3.14
N ARG A 20 -2.57 -16.24 2.31
CA ARG A 20 -3.67 -16.87 1.57
C ARG A 20 -3.13 -17.55 0.31
N SER A 21 -2.87 -18.85 0.44
CA SER A 21 -2.44 -19.72 -0.67
C SER A 21 -3.54 -20.02 -1.69
N ASP A 22 -4.79 -19.66 -1.38
CA ASP A 22 -5.97 -19.85 -2.21
C ASP A 22 -6.19 -18.72 -3.24
N LEU A 23 -5.49 -17.59 -3.08
CA LEU A 23 -5.53 -16.49 -4.05
C LEU A 23 -4.61 -16.81 -5.24
N PRO A 24 -5.12 -16.85 -6.49
CA PRO A 24 -4.31 -17.07 -7.69
C PRO A 24 -3.49 -15.82 -8.08
N LEU A 25 -2.69 -15.31 -7.15
CA LEU A 25 -1.78 -14.19 -7.39
C LEU A 25 -0.61 -14.66 -8.25
N THR A 26 -0.20 -13.84 -9.21
CA THR A 26 1.03 -14.14 -9.96
C THR A 26 2.26 -14.13 -9.03
N PRO A 27 3.29 -14.93 -9.34
CA PRO A 27 4.54 -14.94 -8.55
C PRO A 27 5.18 -13.56 -8.42
N ALA A 28 5.04 -12.73 -9.46
CA ALA A 28 5.51 -11.35 -9.45
C ALA A 28 4.76 -10.50 -8.41
N THR A 29 3.43 -10.60 -8.36
CA THR A 29 2.62 -9.89 -7.36
C THR A 29 2.94 -10.38 -5.94
N GLN A 30 3.10 -11.69 -5.74
CA GLN A 30 3.51 -12.25 -4.44
C GLN A 30 4.88 -11.72 -3.99
N ALA A 31 5.88 -11.68 -4.86
CA ALA A 31 7.20 -11.14 -4.55
C ALA A 31 7.12 -9.65 -4.17
N HIS A 32 6.32 -8.85 -4.89
CA HIS A 32 6.12 -7.44 -4.56
C HIS A 32 5.36 -7.22 -3.25
N LEU A 33 4.38 -8.06 -2.93
CA LEU A 33 3.69 -8.03 -1.63
C LEU A 33 4.67 -8.31 -0.48
N GLN A 34 5.49 -9.34 -0.60
CA GLN A 34 6.51 -9.69 0.40
C GLN A 34 7.56 -8.58 0.56
N ALA A 35 8.07 -8.05 -0.54
CA ALA A 35 9.03 -6.93 -0.52
C ALA A 35 8.41 -5.69 0.14
N THR A 36 7.15 -5.38 -0.16
CA THR A 36 6.41 -4.25 0.44
C THR A 36 6.22 -4.45 1.94
N ALA A 37 5.83 -5.65 2.39
CA ALA A 37 5.68 -5.98 3.79
C ALA A 37 7.01 -5.84 4.56
N GLN A 38 8.12 -6.31 3.97
CA GLN A 38 9.45 -6.19 4.56
C GLN A 38 9.93 -4.73 4.65
N GLN A 39 9.73 -3.95 3.59
CA GLN A 39 10.04 -2.51 3.59
C GLN A 39 9.19 -1.74 4.61
N LEU A 40 7.91 -2.10 4.80
CA LEU A 40 7.06 -1.55 5.85
C LEU A 40 7.57 -1.88 7.25
N ALA A 41 7.99 -3.13 7.48
CA ALA A 41 8.57 -3.55 8.76
C ALA A 41 9.88 -2.79 9.08
N ASN A 42 10.69 -2.50 8.06
CA ASN A 42 11.92 -1.71 8.15
C ASN A 42 11.70 -0.20 8.31
N GLY A 43 10.44 0.25 8.38
CA GLY A 43 10.12 1.66 8.61
C GLY A 43 9.87 2.47 7.34
N GLY A 44 9.65 1.83 6.20
CA GLY A 44 9.29 2.47 4.94
C GLY A 44 8.00 3.29 5.01
N LYS A 45 7.86 4.26 4.10
CA LYS A 45 6.67 5.12 4.01
C LYS A 45 5.55 4.37 3.32
N VAL A 46 4.42 4.20 4.04
CA VAL A 46 3.24 3.46 3.54
C VAL A 46 2.77 3.97 2.19
N SER A 47 2.71 5.30 2.01
CA SER A 47 2.20 5.92 0.78
C SER A 47 3.09 5.66 -0.45
N ALA A 48 4.41 5.64 -0.28
CA ALA A 48 5.35 5.36 -1.37
C ALA A 48 5.28 3.89 -1.77
N LEU A 49 5.38 2.99 -0.78
CA LEU A 49 5.30 1.56 -1.02
C LEU A 49 3.95 1.12 -1.57
N ALA A 50 2.85 1.73 -1.11
CA ALA A 50 1.52 1.48 -1.67
C ALA A 50 1.44 1.90 -3.14
N ALA A 51 2.10 2.98 -3.54
CA ALA A 51 2.08 3.40 -4.92
C ALA A 51 2.92 2.50 -5.84
N ASP A 52 4.03 1.97 -5.34
CA ASP A 52 4.82 0.96 -6.04
C ASP A 52 4.04 -0.36 -6.18
N LEU A 53 3.26 -0.74 -5.16
CA LEU A 53 2.45 -1.95 -5.15
C LEU A 53 1.16 -1.84 -5.99
N PHE A 54 0.58 -0.65 -6.08
CA PHE A 54 -0.69 -0.39 -6.77
C PHE A 54 -0.78 -0.94 -8.20
N PRO A 55 0.19 -0.74 -9.11
CA PRO A 55 0.09 -1.26 -10.48
C PRO A 55 0.06 -2.80 -10.55
N TYR A 56 0.67 -3.50 -9.60
CA TYR A 56 0.63 -4.96 -9.55
C TYR A 56 -0.74 -5.44 -9.11
N LEU A 57 -1.29 -4.87 -8.03
CA LEU A 57 -2.64 -5.19 -7.59
C LEU A 57 -3.71 -4.79 -8.62
N LEU A 58 -3.50 -3.71 -9.39
CA LEU A 58 -4.42 -3.32 -10.45
C LEU A 58 -4.52 -4.37 -11.56
N ARG A 59 -3.43 -5.06 -11.88
CA ARG A 59 -3.41 -6.16 -12.86
C ARG A 59 -4.19 -7.37 -12.36
N GLU A 60 -4.06 -7.70 -11.08
CA GLU A 60 -4.78 -8.84 -10.47
C GLU A 60 -6.26 -8.53 -10.23
N LYS A 61 -6.65 -7.24 -10.11
CA LYS A 61 -8.04 -6.84 -9.83
C LYS A 61 -9.06 -7.36 -10.84
N ALA A 62 -8.68 -7.52 -12.10
CA ALA A 62 -9.57 -8.07 -13.12
C ALA A 62 -9.99 -9.52 -12.84
N HIS A 63 -9.16 -10.27 -12.11
CA HIS A 63 -9.36 -11.69 -11.83
C HIS A 63 -9.77 -11.98 -10.37
N LEU A 64 -9.57 -11.00 -9.48
CA LEU A 64 -9.83 -11.11 -8.04
C LEU A 64 -10.88 -10.11 -7.53
N ALA A 65 -11.71 -9.57 -8.44
CA ALA A 65 -12.71 -8.56 -8.10
C ALA A 65 -13.78 -9.03 -7.10
N ASP A 66 -13.99 -10.35 -6.98
CA ASP A 66 -14.97 -10.93 -6.05
C ASP A 66 -14.36 -11.32 -4.69
N ASP A 67 -13.04 -11.26 -4.54
CA ASP A 67 -12.39 -11.62 -3.27
C ASP A 67 -12.42 -10.44 -2.28
N PRO A 68 -13.04 -10.59 -1.10
CA PRO A 68 -13.24 -9.50 -0.16
C PRO A 68 -11.93 -9.03 0.49
N ASP A 69 -10.98 -9.93 0.76
CA ASP A 69 -9.70 -9.56 1.38
C ASP A 69 -8.79 -8.87 0.38
N PHE A 70 -8.77 -9.36 -0.86
CA PHE A 70 -8.06 -8.72 -1.96
C PHE A 70 -8.61 -7.31 -2.20
N ASN A 71 -9.94 -7.14 -2.25
CA ASN A 71 -10.56 -5.82 -2.41
C ASN A 71 -10.27 -4.88 -1.24
N ALA A 72 -10.26 -5.39 -0.01
CA ALA A 72 -9.89 -4.61 1.17
C ALA A 72 -8.44 -4.12 1.07
N LEU A 73 -7.50 -5.01 0.71
CA LEU A 73 -6.11 -4.64 0.47
C LEU A 73 -5.97 -3.64 -0.68
N PHE A 74 -6.63 -3.90 -1.81
CA PHE A 74 -6.60 -3.03 -2.99
C PHE A 74 -7.08 -1.62 -2.64
N THR A 75 -8.20 -1.49 -1.92
CA THR A 75 -8.78 -0.20 -1.52
C THR A 75 -7.84 0.55 -0.58
N LEU A 76 -7.21 -0.16 0.37
CA LEU A 76 -6.24 0.41 1.28
C LEU A 76 -5.03 0.94 0.50
N VAL A 77 -4.45 0.12 -0.38
CA VAL A 77 -3.29 0.49 -1.22
C VAL A 77 -3.64 1.66 -2.15
N GLN A 78 -4.79 1.65 -2.80
CA GLN A 78 -5.28 2.74 -3.66
C GLN A 78 -5.40 4.05 -2.89
N THR A 79 -5.92 4.01 -1.66
CA THR A 79 -6.06 5.18 -0.81
C THR A 79 -4.69 5.76 -0.45
N GLN A 80 -3.76 4.91 -0.02
CA GLN A 80 -2.40 5.34 0.37
C GLN A 80 -1.57 5.83 -0.83
N ALA A 81 -1.70 5.19 -1.99
CA ALA A 81 -1.08 5.64 -3.24
C ALA A 81 -1.62 7.01 -3.70
N SER A 82 -2.93 7.24 -3.54
CA SER A 82 -3.55 8.54 -3.86
C SER A 82 -3.04 9.66 -2.96
N HIS A 83 -2.77 9.35 -1.68
CA HIS A 83 -2.12 10.30 -0.78
C HIS A 83 -0.69 10.66 -1.20
N TRP A 84 0.06 9.74 -1.80
CA TRP A 84 1.39 10.05 -2.36
C TRP A 84 1.29 11.02 -3.54
N ARG A 85 0.38 10.77 -4.50
CA ARG A 85 0.14 11.70 -5.62
C ARG A 85 -0.25 13.09 -5.12
N ARG A 86 -1.09 13.19 -4.09
CA ARG A 86 -1.44 14.48 -3.48
C ARG A 86 -0.25 15.16 -2.80
N GLY A 87 0.62 14.40 -2.12
CA GLY A 87 1.84 14.95 -1.51
C GLY A 87 2.90 15.39 -2.53
N LEU A 88 2.87 14.83 -3.75
CA LEU A 88 3.69 15.28 -4.89
C LEU A 88 3.12 16.52 -5.59
N LEU A 89 1.79 16.59 -5.73
CA LEU A 89 1.09 17.69 -6.42
C LEU A 89 0.89 18.93 -5.54
N TYR A 90 0.76 18.73 -4.23
CA TYR A 90 0.72 19.78 -3.23
C TYR A 90 1.78 19.43 -2.19
N PRO A 91 3.02 19.93 -2.33
CA PRO A 91 3.91 19.95 -1.18
C PRO A 91 3.12 20.69 -0.09
N VAL A 92 2.82 19.99 1.00
CA VAL A 92 2.19 20.60 2.17
C VAL A 92 3.06 21.83 2.49
N PRO A 93 2.50 23.04 2.50
CA PRO A 93 3.28 24.21 2.85
C PRO A 93 3.82 23.95 4.26
N ASP A 94 5.14 23.88 4.35
CA ASP A 94 5.83 23.75 5.62
C ASP A 94 5.40 24.96 6.46
N PRO A 95 4.73 24.78 7.61
CA PRO A 95 4.32 25.92 8.44
C PRO A 95 5.54 26.68 8.99
N HIS A 96 6.76 26.16 8.80
CA HIS A 96 8.03 26.85 9.09
C HIS A 96 8.70 27.50 7.85
N LYS A 97 8.10 27.41 6.66
CA LYS A 97 8.41 28.30 5.52
C LYS A 97 7.45 29.50 5.51
N SER A 98 7.37 30.17 6.65
CA SER A 98 7.00 31.58 6.72
C SER A 98 8.26 32.32 7.17
N GLN A 99 8.51 33.49 6.56
CA GLN A 99 9.67 34.38 6.70
C GLN A 99 10.69 34.23 5.57
N PHE A 100 10.37 34.80 4.41
CA PHE A 100 11.01 36.03 3.90
C PHE A 100 10.16 36.61 2.77
#